data_AF-A0A8E0RUH7-F1
#
_entry.id   AF-A0A8E0RUH7-F1
#
_cell.length_a   1.000
_cell.length_b   1.000
_cell.length_c   1.000
_cell.angle_alpha   90.00
_cell.angle_beta   90.00
_cell.angle_gamma   90.00
#
_symmetry.space_group_name_H-M   'P 1'
#
loop_
_entity.id
_entity.type
_entity.pdbx_description
1 polymer ?
#
loop_
_entity_poly.entity_id
_entity_poly.type
_entity_poly.pdbx_seq_one_letter_code
_entity_poly.pdbx_strand_id
1 'polypeptide(L)'
;MTIQAADIFLSLTKALFSDVSMVEKIEGDNLAALREFLGMLTLLLPASDHYLNKLNELYRWVQGQAGFTGAEWADHLNVSAFPKYSGQYDLCRSAHPQYHGYPCGLWILFHALTVSHYENELAGIELPGDIVAHAMNRFIPRFFSCQICAFHFAENSANIVHRGESILPNRVAPPPQEFTFNSSIVSRLPPAPVDGKTEVLWLNAIHNRVNENLRGSPTDDPFAPKLVYPHRWLCSACWIRSRSKHWNWVLGGDQRSRSALLNFLVKRYSSSRWMSDNISKSFFVSEK
;
A
#
# COMPACT_ATOMS: atom_id res chain seq x y z
N MET A 1 -15.48 5.79 -10.58
CA MET A 1 -15.58 4.81 -9.47
C MET A 1 -14.95 5.43 -8.24
N THR A 2 -15.61 5.32 -7.09
CA THR A 2 -15.23 5.95 -5.81
C THR A 2 -14.55 4.92 -4.90
N ILE A 3 -13.64 5.34 -4.01
CA ILE A 3 -13.01 4.42 -3.04
C ILE A 3 -14.07 4.00 -2.02
N GLN A 4 -14.06 2.72 -1.65
CA GLN A 4 -14.94 2.14 -0.65
C GLN A 4 -14.14 1.94 0.63
N ALA A 5 -14.54 2.59 1.73
CA ALA A 5 -13.87 2.42 3.01
C ALA A 5 -13.86 0.93 3.43
N ALA A 6 -14.93 0.19 3.14
CA ALA A 6 -15.03 -1.25 3.35
C ALA A 6 -13.84 -2.04 2.76
N ASP A 7 -13.36 -1.69 1.57
CA ASP A 7 -12.23 -2.40 0.92
C ASP A 7 -10.91 -2.19 1.67
N ILE A 8 -10.71 -0.99 2.21
CA ILE A 8 -9.53 -0.64 3.02
C ILE A 8 -9.55 -1.42 4.33
N PHE A 9 -10.65 -1.35 5.09
CA PHE A 9 -10.73 -2.00 6.40
C PHE A 9 -10.84 -3.53 6.32
N LEU A 10 -11.41 -4.08 5.24
CA LEU A 10 -11.34 -5.52 4.96
C LEU A 10 -9.90 -5.97 4.69
N SER A 11 -9.12 -5.14 3.98
CA SER A 11 -7.72 -5.45 3.68
C SER A 11 -6.82 -5.28 4.90
N LEU A 12 -7.04 -4.26 5.74
CA LEU A 12 -6.40 -4.16 7.05
C LEU A 12 -6.75 -5.37 7.93
N THR A 13 -8.01 -5.79 7.95
CA THR A 13 -8.42 -7.00 8.66
C THR A 13 -7.65 -8.23 8.18
N LYS A 14 -7.49 -8.42 6.87
CA LYS A 14 -6.70 -9.54 6.33
C LYS A 14 -5.21 -9.41 6.65
N ALA A 15 -4.64 -8.22 6.53
CA ALA A 15 -3.24 -7.97 6.86
C ALA A 15 -2.94 -8.34 8.32
N LEU A 16 -3.78 -7.88 9.26
CA LEU A 16 -3.57 -8.10 10.69
C LEU A 16 -3.97 -9.51 11.13
N PHE A 17 -5.15 -10.00 10.76
CA PHE A 17 -5.66 -11.28 11.29
C PHE A 17 -5.21 -12.51 10.50
N SER A 18 -4.72 -12.34 9.27
CA SER A 18 -4.25 -13.46 8.43
C SER A 18 -2.74 -13.37 8.23
N ASP A 19 -2.26 -12.35 7.53
CA ASP A 19 -0.86 -12.27 7.07
C ASP A 19 0.12 -12.19 8.26
N VAL A 20 -0.11 -11.31 9.22
CA VAL A 20 0.72 -11.22 10.44
C VAL A 20 0.59 -12.48 11.30
N SER A 21 -0.63 -13.01 11.48
CA SER A 21 -0.88 -14.21 12.28
C SER A 21 -0.23 -15.49 11.73
N MET A 22 0.10 -15.53 10.44
CA MET A 22 0.76 -16.69 9.81
C MET A 22 2.28 -16.68 9.97
N VAL A 23 2.87 -15.60 10.47
CA VAL A 23 4.32 -15.52 10.67
C VAL A 23 4.70 -16.31 11.92
N GLU A 24 5.58 -17.31 11.77
CA GLU A 24 6.03 -18.18 12.86
C GLU A 24 6.65 -17.37 14.01
N LYS A 25 7.56 -16.45 13.68
CA LYS A 25 8.26 -15.61 14.65
C LYS A 25 8.41 -14.17 14.17
N ILE A 26 7.97 -13.23 15.00
CA ILE A 26 7.98 -11.79 14.76
C ILE A 26 9.00 -11.17 15.71
N GLU A 27 10.24 -11.03 15.24
CA GLU A 27 11.36 -10.44 15.95
C GLU A 27 12.29 -9.69 14.99
N GLY A 28 13.29 -8.98 15.50
CA GLY A 28 14.28 -8.27 14.68
C GLY A 28 13.64 -7.39 13.61
N ASP A 29 14.05 -7.57 12.36
CA ASP A 29 13.55 -6.85 11.20
C ASP A 29 12.03 -6.95 11.00
N ASN A 30 11.43 -8.11 11.30
CA ASN A 30 9.98 -8.33 11.18
C ASN A 30 9.23 -7.50 12.23
N LEU A 31 9.70 -7.52 13.48
CA LEU A 31 9.11 -6.72 14.54
C LEU A 31 9.28 -5.22 14.28
N ALA A 32 10.44 -4.78 13.80
CA ALA A 32 10.69 -3.39 13.44
C ALA A 32 9.77 -2.93 12.28
N ALA A 33 9.57 -3.76 11.26
CA ALA A 33 8.64 -3.48 10.17
C ALA A 33 7.17 -3.40 10.63
N LEU A 34 6.75 -4.29 11.53
CA LEU A 34 5.40 -4.26 12.09
C LEU A 34 5.16 -3.02 12.95
N ARG A 35 6.13 -2.63 13.77
CA ARG A 35 6.09 -1.38 14.54
C ARG A 35 5.92 -0.17 13.65
N GLU A 36 6.74 -0.07 12.61
CA GLU A 36 6.68 1.04 11.69
C GLU A 36 5.34 1.10 10.94
N PHE A 37 4.85 -0.05 10.46
CA PHE A 37 3.54 -0.14 9.82
C PHE A 37 2.40 0.33 10.75
N LEU A 38 2.36 -0.17 11.99
CA LEU A 38 1.34 0.24 12.95
C LEU A 38 1.47 1.73 13.34
N GLY A 39 2.70 2.22 13.54
CA GLY A 39 2.98 3.62 13.83
C GLY A 39 2.50 4.54 12.70
N MET A 40 2.84 4.23 11.45
CA MET A 40 2.34 4.93 10.27
C MET A 40 0.81 4.91 10.22
N LEU A 41 0.15 3.78 10.46
CA LEU A 41 -1.31 3.72 10.52
C LEU A 41 -1.88 4.64 11.63
N THR A 42 -1.26 4.71 12.81
CA THR A 42 -1.74 5.61 13.88
C THR A 42 -1.66 7.09 13.52
N LEU A 43 -0.77 7.46 12.60
CA LEU A 43 -0.55 8.84 12.16
C LEU A 43 -1.36 9.23 10.92
N LEU A 44 -1.60 8.27 10.02
CA LEU A 44 -2.07 8.55 8.66
C LEU A 44 -3.39 7.89 8.29
N LEU A 45 -3.87 6.87 9.02
CA LEU A 45 -5.08 6.15 8.64
C LEU A 45 -6.33 7.01 8.90
N PRO A 46 -7.11 7.38 7.88
CA PRO A 46 -8.41 8.00 8.06
C PRO A 46 -9.37 6.95 8.64
N ALA A 47 -9.68 7.07 9.93
CA ALA A 47 -10.51 6.13 10.68
C ALA A 47 -11.26 6.87 11.80
N SER A 48 -12.25 6.20 12.39
CA SER A 48 -12.95 6.75 13.56
C SER A 48 -12.04 6.75 14.79
N ASP A 49 -12.33 7.63 15.75
CA ASP A 49 -11.63 7.68 17.05
C ASP A 49 -11.61 6.32 17.75
N HIS A 50 -12.71 5.56 17.65
CA HIS A 50 -12.78 4.22 18.23
C HIS A 50 -11.73 3.27 17.63
N TYR A 51 -11.61 3.25 16.30
CA TYR A 51 -10.63 2.41 15.61
C TYR A 51 -9.20 2.87 15.90
N LEU A 52 -8.94 4.19 15.88
CA LEU A 52 -7.64 4.75 16.19
C LEU A 52 -7.22 4.48 17.65
N ASN A 53 -8.16 4.50 18.60
CA ASN A 53 -7.87 4.11 19.98
C ASN A 53 -7.44 2.63 20.09
N LYS A 54 -8.15 1.73 19.41
CA LYS A 54 -7.79 0.30 19.35
C LYS A 54 -6.45 0.08 18.66
N LEU A 55 -6.16 0.83 17.60
CA LEU A 55 -4.88 0.79 16.89
C LEU A 55 -3.74 1.29 17.77
N ASN A 56 -3.95 2.35 18.55
CA ASN A 56 -2.97 2.87 19.50
C ASN A 56 -2.71 1.88 20.66
N GLU A 57 -3.74 1.20 21.18
CA GLU A 57 -3.58 0.13 22.17
C GLU A 57 -2.70 -1.00 21.62
N LEU A 58 -3.00 -1.48 20.41
CA LEU A 58 -2.23 -2.51 19.73
C LEU A 58 -0.78 -2.07 19.48
N TYR A 59 -0.58 -0.85 18.98
CA TYR A 59 0.75 -0.30 18.73
C TYR A 59 1.59 -0.23 20.01
N ARG A 60 1.03 0.26 21.12
CA ARG A 60 1.71 0.30 22.42
C ARG A 60 2.09 -1.10 22.92
N TRP A 61 1.22 -2.08 22.73
CA TRP A 61 1.52 -3.46 23.10
C TRP A 61 2.73 -3.99 22.30
N VAL A 62 2.78 -3.79 20.98
CA VAL A 62 3.92 -4.21 20.12
C VAL A 62 5.22 -3.49 20.49
N GLN A 63 5.15 -2.21 20.89
CA GLN A 63 6.33 -1.47 21.34
C GLN A 63 6.96 -2.09 22.59
N GLY A 64 6.16 -2.70 23.47
CA GLY A 64 6.64 -3.37 24.69
C GLY A 64 7.25 -4.77 24.49
N GLN A 65 7.16 -5.37 23.30
CA GLN A 65 7.62 -6.74 23.07
C GLN A 65 9.09 -6.84 22.61
N ALA A 66 9.83 -7.86 23.01
CA ALA A 66 11.12 -8.19 22.38
C ALA A 66 10.95 -9.04 21.10
N GLY A 67 9.86 -9.81 21.05
CA GLY A 67 9.45 -10.67 19.95
C GLY A 67 8.24 -11.50 20.39
N PHE A 68 7.48 -12.02 19.43
CA PHE A 68 6.32 -12.88 19.67
C PHE A 68 6.02 -13.73 18.43
N THR A 69 5.15 -14.71 18.57
CA THR A 69 4.68 -15.57 17.48
C THR A 69 3.41 -15.02 16.85
N GLY A 70 3.10 -15.46 15.62
CA GLY A 70 1.82 -15.14 14.98
C GLY A 70 0.60 -15.65 15.77
N ALA A 71 0.76 -16.73 16.55
CA ALA A 71 -0.28 -17.24 17.44
C ALA A 71 -0.55 -16.28 18.62
N GLU A 72 0.50 -15.82 19.31
CA GLU A 72 0.37 -14.83 20.40
C GLU A 72 -0.21 -13.51 19.89
N TRP A 73 0.15 -13.11 18.67
CA TRP A 73 -0.46 -11.97 17.98
C TRP A 73 -1.97 -12.16 17.77
N ALA A 74 -2.38 -13.29 17.21
CA ALA A 74 -3.79 -13.60 16.97
C ALA A 74 -4.60 -13.65 18.27
N ASP A 75 -4.03 -14.24 19.32
CA ASP A 75 -4.62 -14.27 20.66
C ASP A 75 -4.77 -12.85 21.22
N HIS A 76 -3.76 -11.99 21.07
CA HIS A 76 -3.83 -10.60 21.51
C HIS A 76 -4.92 -9.82 20.77
N LEU A 77 -5.05 -9.96 19.45
CA LEU A 77 -6.13 -9.33 18.67
C LEU A 77 -7.52 -9.77 19.14
N ASN A 78 -7.68 -11.04 19.51
CA ASN A 78 -8.93 -11.58 20.04
C ASN A 78 -9.24 -11.04 21.44
N VAL A 79 -8.27 -11.10 22.37
CA VAL A 79 -8.44 -10.67 23.77
C VAL A 79 -8.66 -9.16 23.87
N SER A 80 -7.96 -8.36 23.07
CA SER A 80 -8.14 -6.91 23.01
C SER A 80 -9.43 -6.47 22.28
N ALA A 81 -10.14 -7.43 21.69
CA ALA A 81 -11.30 -7.22 20.83
C ALA A 81 -11.01 -6.20 19.72
N PHE A 82 -9.87 -6.37 19.03
CA PHE A 82 -9.49 -5.48 17.94
C PHE A 82 -10.55 -5.54 16.81
N PRO A 83 -10.99 -4.39 16.25
CA PRO A 83 -12.10 -4.39 15.29
C PRO A 83 -11.79 -5.20 14.03
N LYS A 84 -12.64 -6.19 13.75
CA LYS A 84 -12.57 -7.06 12.57
C LYS A 84 -13.73 -6.78 11.63
N TYR A 85 -13.45 -6.39 10.39
CA TYR A 85 -14.49 -6.24 9.38
C TYR A 85 -14.69 -7.54 8.60
N SER A 86 -15.94 -8.01 8.50
CA SER A 86 -16.32 -9.29 7.87
C SER A 86 -17.24 -9.15 6.67
N GLY A 87 -17.31 -7.96 6.07
CA GLY A 87 -18.08 -7.71 4.85
C GLY A 87 -17.39 -8.25 3.58
N GLN A 88 -17.84 -7.75 2.43
CA GLN A 88 -17.29 -8.12 1.12
C GLN A 88 -16.55 -6.94 0.50
N TYR A 89 -15.62 -7.24 -0.42
CA TYR A 89 -15.06 -6.21 -1.28
C TYR A 89 -16.14 -5.63 -2.20
N ASP A 90 -16.10 -4.32 -2.45
CA ASP A 90 -17.00 -3.59 -3.33
C ASP A 90 -16.28 -3.13 -4.61
N LEU A 91 -15.35 -2.17 -4.51
CA LEU A 91 -14.56 -1.71 -5.67
C LEU A 91 -13.53 -2.76 -6.09
N CYS A 92 -12.97 -3.49 -5.13
CA CYS A 92 -12.02 -4.58 -5.36
C CYS A 92 -12.68 -5.94 -5.61
N ARG A 93 -14.01 -5.99 -5.81
CA ARG A 93 -14.70 -7.24 -6.16
C ARG A 93 -14.29 -7.68 -7.58
N SER A 94 -14.08 -8.97 -7.77
CA SER A 94 -14.06 -9.61 -9.10
C SER A 94 -15.13 -10.69 -9.15
N ALA A 95 -15.62 -10.99 -10.35
CA ALA A 95 -16.53 -12.11 -10.59
C ALA A 95 -15.88 -13.47 -10.29
N HIS A 96 -14.55 -13.53 -10.34
CA HIS A 96 -13.76 -14.72 -10.10
C HIS A 96 -12.92 -14.54 -8.82
N PRO A 97 -13.12 -15.38 -7.78
CA PRO A 97 -12.48 -15.21 -6.48
C PRO A 97 -10.95 -15.16 -6.48
N GLN A 98 -10.31 -15.70 -7.52
CA GLN A 98 -8.86 -15.67 -7.70
C GLN A 98 -8.29 -14.29 -8.12
N TYR A 99 -9.13 -13.36 -8.57
CA TYR A 99 -8.71 -12.02 -9.00
C TYR A 99 -9.09 -10.93 -7.98
N HIS A 100 -8.33 -9.83 -8.00
CA HIS A 100 -8.56 -8.62 -7.21
C HIS A 100 -8.58 -8.89 -5.70
N GLY A 101 -9.66 -8.50 -5.00
CA GLY A 101 -9.83 -8.71 -3.57
C GLY A 101 -8.73 -8.06 -2.74
N TYR A 102 -8.06 -8.89 -1.94
CA TYR A 102 -7.10 -8.43 -0.92
C TYR A 102 -5.93 -7.62 -1.47
N PRO A 103 -5.16 -8.10 -2.47
CA PRO A 103 -4.13 -7.28 -3.11
C PRO A 103 -4.64 -5.91 -3.60
N CYS A 104 -5.84 -5.86 -4.20
CA CYS A 104 -6.42 -4.61 -4.68
C CYS A 104 -6.70 -3.63 -3.53
N GLY A 105 -7.35 -4.10 -2.46
CA GLY A 105 -7.68 -3.24 -1.32
C GLY A 105 -6.44 -2.80 -0.53
N LEU A 106 -5.39 -3.63 -0.50
CA LEU A 106 -4.11 -3.28 0.09
C LEU A 106 -3.39 -2.17 -0.70
N TRP A 107 -3.42 -2.23 -2.03
CA TRP A 107 -2.95 -1.10 -2.86
C TRP A 107 -3.74 0.17 -2.57
N ILE A 108 -5.07 0.08 -2.49
CA ILE A 108 -5.92 1.24 -2.17
C ILE A 108 -5.55 1.84 -0.82
N LEU A 109 -5.32 1.02 0.21
CA LEU A 109 -4.87 1.47 1.54
C LEU A 109 -3.59 2.31 1.41
N PHE A 110 -2.54 1.79 0.78
CA PHE A 110 -1.27 2.54 0.70
C PHE A 110 -1.41 3.81 -0.15
N HIS A 111 -2.18 3.79 -1.24
CA HIS A 111 -2.49 5.00 -2.01
C HIS A 111 -3.22 6.06 -1.17
N ALA A 112 -4.20 5.63 -0.36
CA ALA A 112 -4.86 6.49 0.61
C ALA A 112 -3.87 7.10 1.63
N LEU A 113 -3.00 6.29 2.22
CA LEU A 113 -2.03 6.75 3.22
C LEU A 113 -1.04 7.77 2.64
N THR A 114 -0.56 7.59 1.40
CA THR A 114 0.30 8.60 0.74
C THR A 114 -0.42 9.94 0.55
N VAL A 115 -1.73 9.91 0.27
CA VAL A 115 -2.53 11.13 0.15
C VAL A 115 -2.77 11.77 1.51
N SER A 116 -3.05 11.00 2.55
CA SER A 116 -3.14 11.51 3.92
C SER A 116 -1.84 12.14 4.39
N HIS A 117 -0.68 11.56 4.04
CA HIS A 117 0.62 12.18 4.31
C HIS A 117 0.77 13.54 3.61
N TYR A 118 0.45 13.60 2.31
CA TYR A 118 0.47 14.86 1.56
C TYR A 118 -0.49 15.91 2.14
N GLU A 119 -1.70 15.52 2.54
CA GLU A 119 -2.68 16.42 3.17
C GLU A 119 -2.20 16.93 4.54
N ASN A 120 -1.54 16.08 5.35
CA ASN A 120 -0.90 16.47 6.62
C ASN A 120 0.24 17.47 6.41
N GLU A 121 1.09 17.26 5.40
CA GLU A 121 2.17 18.18 5.03
C GLU A 121 1.62 19.56 4.66
N LEU A 122 0.52 19.61 3.89
CA LEU A 122 -0.18 20.86 3.57
C LEU A 122 -0.77 21.55 4.80
N ALA A 123 -1.10 20.77 5.85
CA ALA A 123 -1.57 21.28 7.14
C ALA A 123 -0.41 21.69 8.08
N GLY A 124 0.85 21.58 7.64
CA GLY A 124 2.03 21.93 8.43
C GLY A 124 2.47 20.87 9.45
N ILE A 125 1.98 19.62 9.30
CA ILE A 125 2.42 18.49 10.13
C ILE A 125 3.66 17.88 9.47
N GLU A 126 4.81 17.98 10.14
CA GLU A 126 6.07 17.42 9.64
C GLU A 126 6.16 15.92 9.95
N LEU A 127 6.28 15.10 8.90
CA LEU A 127 6.53 13.67 8.95
C LEU A 127 7.70 13.33 8.00
N PRO A 128 8.38 12.18 8.15
CA PRO A 128 9.39 11.74 7.20
C PRO A 128 8.82 11.65 5.77
N GLY A 129 9.56 12.17 4.79
CA GLY A 129 9.12 12.26 3.39
C GLY A 129 8.79 10.93 2.71
N ASP A 130 9.25 9.81 3.28
CA ASP A 130 9.05 8.44 2.82
C ASP A 130 8.31 7.56 3.83
N ILE A 131 7.61 8.15 4.81
CA ILE A 131 6.94 7.43 5.92
C ILE A 131 6.03 6.29 5.45
N VAL A 132 5.30 6.45 4.33
CA VAL A 132 4.42 5.40 3.78
C VAL A 132 5.23 4.45 2.89
N ALA A 133 6.11 4.98 2.05
CA ALA A 133 6.93 4.19 1.13
C ALA A 133 7.83 3.22 1.89
N HIS A 134 8.47 3.67 2.97
CA HIS A 134 9.37 2.88 3.80
C HIS A 134 8.60 1.85 4.64
N ALA A 135 7.52 2.25 5.31
CA ALA A 135 6.65 1.32 6.02
C ALA A 135 6.10 0.22 5.08
N MET A 136 5.71 0.58 3.85
CA MET A 136 5.26 -0.38 2.84
C MET A 136 6.39 -1.31 2.36
N ASN A 137 7.57 -0.75 2.04
CA ASN A 137 8.77 -1.49 1.64
C ASN A 137 9.19 -2.50 2.72
N ARG A 138 9.02 -2.16 4.00
CA ARG A 138 9.37 -3.07 5.08
C ARG A 138 8.29 -4.10 5.37
N PHE A 139 7.02 -3.70 5.41
CA PHE A 139 5.89 -4.56 5.78
C PHE A 139 5.56 -5.61 4.70
N ILE A 140 5.39 -5.21 3.44
CA ILE A 140 4.89 -6.10 2.38
C ILE A 140 5.82 -7.31 2.17
N PRO A 141 7.15 -7.16 2.04
CA PRO A 141 8.01 -8.33 1.82
C PRO A 141 7.99 -9.33 2.99
N ARG A 142 7.77 -8.83 4.21
CA ARG A 142 7.87 -9.63 5.44
C ARG A 142 6.56 -10.34 5.79
N PHE A 143 5.41 -9.70 5.55
CA PHE A 143 4.11 -10.22 6.01
C PHE A 143 3.19 -10.66 4.88
N PHE A 144 3.31 -10.09 3.68
CA PHE A 144 2.34 -10.39 2.62
C PHE A 144 2.35 -11.87 2.24
N SER A 145 1.18 -12.49 2.22
CA SER A 145 1.02 -13.94 2.05
C SER A 145 1.46 -14.44 0.68
N CYS A 146 1.31 -13.65 -0.39
CA CYS A 146 1.87 -14.00 -1.70
C CYS A 146 3.40 -13.81 -1.69
N GLN A 147 4.13 -14.91 -1.49
CA GLN A 147 5.59 -14.92 -1.38
C GLN A 147 6.28 -14.39 -2.65
N ILE A 148 5.89 -14.86 -3.85
CA ILE A 148 6.46 -14.34 -5.11
C ILE A 148 6.18 -12.83 -5.28
N CYS A 149 4.97 -12.37 -4.94
CA CYS A 149 4.61 -10.95 -4.99
C CYS A 149 5.46 -10.12 -4.02
N ALA A 150 5.68 -10.64 -2.80
CA ALA A 150 6.48 -10.00 -1.76
C ALA A 150 7.94 -9.78 -2.19
N PHE A 151 8.57 -10.78 -2.83
CA PHE A 151 9.94 -10.66 -3.34
C PHE A 151 10.04 -9.71 -4.54
N HIS A 152 9.12 -9.79 -5.50
CA HIS A 152 9.07 -8.82 -6.61
C HIS A 152 8.79 -7.40 -6.13
N PHE A 153 7.98 -7.22 -5.09
CA PHE A 153 7.75 -5.92 -4.48
C PHE A 153 9.00 -5.38 -3.77
N ALA A 154 9.73 -6.22 -3.02
CA ALA A 154 11.02 -5.87 -2.43
C ALA A 154 12.01 -5.38 -3.50
N GLU A 155 12.10 -6.10 -4.63
CA GLU A 155 12.94 -5.69 -5.76
C GLU A 155 12.49 -4.35 -6.37
N ASN A 156 11.18 -4.18 -6.59
CA ASN A 156 10.63 -2.96 -7.19
C ASN A 156 10.57 -1.75 -6.24
N SER A 157 10.90 -1.91 -4.96
CA SER A 157 10.98 -0.83 -3.98
C SER A 157 12.36 -0.74 -3.30
N ALA A 158 13.37 -1.42 -3.86
CA ALA A 158 14.71 -1.53 -3.27
C ALA A 158 15.44 -0.20 -3.05
N ASN A 159 15.02 0.88 -3.73
CA ASN A 159 15.60 2.21 -3.56
C ASN A 159 15.08 2.98 -2.33
N ILE A 160 14.12 2.40 -1.60
CA ILE A 160 13.57 2.97 -0.35
C ILE A 160 14.35 2.51 0.87
N VAL A 161 15.04 1.37 0.78
CA VAL A 161 15.73 0.70 1.89
C VAL A 161 16.75 1.65 2.54
N HIS A 162 16.63 1.85 3.85
CA HIS A 162 17.54 2.72 4.59
C HIS A 162 18.89 2.04 4.83
N ARG A 163 19.90 2.84 5.20
CA ARG A 163 21.26 2.34 5.42
C ARG A 163 21.27 1.29 6.54
N GLY A 164 21.75 0.09 6.22
CA GLY A 164 21.90 -1.02 7.17
C GLY A 164 20.73 -2.02 7.15
N GLU A 165 19.70 -1.76 6.35
CA GLU A 165 18.56 -2.66 6.18
C GLU A 165 18.75 -3.63 5.02
N SER A 166 18.03 -4.76 5.09
CA SER A 166 18.00 -5.75 4.01
C SER A 166 16.93 -5.42 2.98
N ILE A 167 17.29 -5.47 1.69
CA ILE A 167 16.34 -5.33 0.57
C ILE A 167 15.33 -6.48 0.57
N LEU A 168 15.84 -7.72 0.65
CA LEU A 168 15.00 -8.92 0.62
C LEU A 168 14.60 -9.33 2.05
N PRO A 169 13.39 -9.88 2.24
CA PRO A 169 12.97 -10.35 3.55
C PRO A 169 13.73 -11.63 3.93
N ASN A 170 13.92 -11.86 5.23
CA ASN A 170 14.39 -13.14 5.75
C ASN A 170 13.24 -14.17 5.74
N ARG A 171 12.92 -14.66 4.54
CA ARG A 171 11.90 -15.69 4.27
C ARG A 171 12.49 -16.70 3.30
N VAL A 172 11.88 -17.88 3.21
CA VAL A 172 12.18 -18.81 2.10
C VAL A 172 12.04 -18.04 0.79
N ALA A 173 13.01 -18.14 -0.11
CA ALA A 173 12.94 -17.48 -1.41
C ALA A 173 12.10 -18.32 -2.38
N PRO A 174 11.38 -17.69 -3.34
CA PRO A 174 10.76 -18.42 -4.44
C PRO A 174 11.82 -19.17 -5.27
N PRO A 175 11.43 -20.21 -6.04
CA PRO A 175 12.33 -20.87 -6.98
C PRO A 175 12.97 -19.88 -7.97
N PRO A 176 14.20 -20.12 -8.45
CA PRO A 176 14.90 -19.21 -9.37
C PRO A 176 14.14 -18.87 -10.66
N GLN A 177 13.27 -19.77 -11.12
CA GLN A 177 12.42 -19.57 -12.29
C GLN A 177 11.32 -18.52 -12.06
N GLU A 178 10.92 -18.32 -10.80
CA GLU A 178 9.89 -17.38 -10.39
C GLU A 178 10.48 -16.04 -9.93
N PHE A 179 11.66 -16.08 -9.31
CA PHE A 179 12.35 -14.89 -8.82
C PHE A 179 13.87 -15.07 -8.76
N THR A 180 14.60 -14.10 -9.31
CA THR A 180 16.02 -13.91 -9.08
C THR A 180 16.28 -12.41 -8.96
N PHE A 181 16.86 -11.98 -7.85
CA PHE A 181 17.10 -10.56 -7.61
C PHE A 181 18.09 -9.97 -8.63
N ASN A 182 17.70 -8.87 -9.26
CA ASN A 182 18.50 -8.15 -10.23
C ASN A 182 18.86 -6.75 -9.71
N SER A 183 20.07 -6.57 -9.19
CA SER A 183 20.55 -5.29 -8.64
C SER A 183 20.54 -4.13 -9.65
N SER A 184 20.59 -4.41 -10.96
CA SER A 184 20.47 -3.38 -12.00
C SER A 184 19.08 -2.71 -12.06
N ILE A 185 18.09 -3.24 -11.36
CA ILE A 185 16.76 -2.62 -11.30
C ILE A 185 16.80 -1.30 -10.53
N VAL A 186 17.68 -1.17 -9.52
CA VAL A 186 17.69 -0.03 -8.59
C VAL A 186 17.89 1.30 -9.33
N SER A 187 18.75 1.32 -10.36
CA SER A 187 18.99 2.50 -11.21
C SER A 187 17.82 2.86 -12.13
N ARG A 188 16.83 1.97 -12.26
CA ARG A 188 15.63 2.13 -13.11
C ARG A 188 14.36 2.36 -12.28
N LEU A 189 14.45 2.40 -10.96
CA LEU A 189 13.32 2.68 -10.09
C LEU A 189 13.02 4.19 -10.09
N PRO A 190 11.75 4.59 -9.89
CA PRO A 190 11.40 5.98 -9.63
C PRO A 190 12.20 6.48 -8.41
N PRO A 191 12.69 7.74 -8.40
CA PRO A 191 13.45 8.29 -7.28
C PRO A 191 12.71 8.11 -5.95
N ALA A 192 13.45 7.83 -4.87
CA ALA A 192 12.86 7.73 -3.54
C ALA A 192 12.15 9.05 -3.19
N PRO A 193 10.96 9.01 -2.58
CA PRO A 193 10.23 10.21 -2.22
C PRO A 193 10.93 10.95 -1.09
N VAL A 194 10.79 12.27 -1.08
CA VAL A 194 11.40 13.17 -0.08
C VAL A 194 10.38 14.08 0.58
N ASP A 195 9.13 14.04 0.12
CA ASP A 195 7.99 14.82 0.58
C ASP A 195 6.69 14.09 0.21
N GLY A 196 5.55 14.50 0.80
CA GLY A 196 4.26 13.84 0.57
C GLY A 196 3.85 13.85 -0.91
N LYS A 197 4.17 14.92 -1.65
CA LYS A 197 3.88 15.04 -3.09
C LYS A 197 4.61 13.98 -3.90
N THR A 198 5.91 13.80 -3.66
CA THR A 198 6.74 12.84 -4.37
C THR A 198 6.39 11.42 -3.97
N GLU A 199 5.91 11.19 -2.74
CA GLU A 199 5.46 9.89 -2.27
C GLU A 199 4.19 9.39 -2.97
N VAL A 200 3.17 10.25 -3.13
CA VAL A 200 1.96 9.95 -3.91
C VAL A 200 2.32 9.54 -5.35
N LEU A 201 3.26 10.27 -5.97
CA LEU A 201 3.69 10.01 -7.34
C LEU A 201 4.59 8.77 -7.44
N TRP A 202 5.44 8.52 -6.45
CA TRP A 202 6.29 7.34 -6.36
C TRP A 202 5.44 6.08 -6.31
N LEU A 203 4.44 6.02 -5.43
CA LEU A 203 3.60 4.84 -5.30
C LEU A 203 2.78 4.58 -6.57
N ASN A 204 2.32 5.64 -7.26
CA ASN A 204 1.69 5.49 -8.58
C ASN A 204 2.64 4.90 -9.62
N ALA A 205 3.90 5.35 -9.66
CA ALA A 205 4.89 4.85 -10.57
C ALA A 205 5.25 3.37 -10.28
N ILE A 206 5.43 2.99 -9.01
CA ILE A 206 5.65 1.60 -8.60
C ILE A 206 4.48 0.71 -8.98
N HIS A 207 3.24 1.11 -8.67
CA HIS A 207 2.06 0.33 -9.01
C HIS A 207 1.91 0.17 -10.54
N ASN A 208 2.23 1.20 -11.32
CA ASN A 208 2.19 1.08 -12.78
C ASN A 208 3.26 0.14 -13.36
N ARG A 209 4.44 0.06 -12.75
CA ARG A 209 5.44 -0.96 -13.12
C ARG A 209 4.92 -2.37 -12.87
N VAL A 210 4.25 -2.59 -11.74
CA VAL A 210 3.59 -3.87 -11.44
C VAL A 210 2.48 -4.17 -12.46
N ASN A 211 1.66 -3.18 -12.84
CA ASN A 211 0.64 -3.35 -13.87
C ASN A 211 1.25 -3.71 -15.23
N GLU A 212 2.37 -3.11 -15.62
CA GLU A 212 3.06 -3.45 -16.87
C GLU A 212 3.62 -4.88 -16.84
N ASN A 213 4.22 -5.30 -15.72
CA ASN A 213 4.79 -6.64 -15.57
C ASN A 213 3.72 -7.74 -15.55
N LEU A 214 2.54 -7.45 -14.98
CA LEU A 214 1.44 -8.41 -14.88
C LEU A 214 0.54 -8.42 -16.11
N ARG A 215 0.66 -7.48 -17.05
CA ARG A 215 -0.21 -7.37 -18.22
C ARG A 215 -0.12 -8.62 -19.09
N GLY A 216 -1.27 -9.25 -19.34
CA GLY A 216 -1.36 -10.48 -20.13
C GLY A 216 -0.81 -11.73 -19.43
N SER A 217 -0.45 -11.63 -18.15
CA SER A 217 -0.08 -12.80 -17.35
C SER A 217 -1.31 -13.68 -17.05
N PRO A 218 -1.12 -14.95 -16.65
CA PRO A 218 -2.23 -15.81 -16.21
C PRO A 218 -3.02 -15.27 -15.00
N THR A 219 -2.45 -14.32 -14.26
CA THR A 219 -3.09 -13.66 -13.11
C THR A 219 -3.76 -12.32 -13.46
N ASP A 220 -3.70 -11.90 -14.73
CA ASP A 220 -4.37 -10.70 -15.23
C ASP A 220 -5.85 -11.00 -15.47
N ASP A 221 -6.76 -10.30 -14.79
CA ASP A 221 -8.20 -10.50 -14.93
C ASP A 221 -8.62 -10.09 -16.35
N PRO A 222 -9.14 -11.01 -17.19
CA PRO A 222 -9.54 -10.67 -18.56
C PRO A 222 -10.63 -9.60 -18.64
N PHE A 223 -11.43 -9.43 -17.58
CA PHE A 223 -12.50 -8.43 -17.50
C PHE A 223 -12.03 -7.10 -16.90
N ALA A 224 -10.83 -7.06 -16.32
CA ALA A 224 -10.20 -5.87 -15.76
C ALA A 224 -8.67 -5.88 -16.03
N PRO A 225 -8.26 -5.83 -17.32
CA PRO A 225 -6.87 -6.02 -17.70
C PRO A 225 -5.95 -4.97 -17.10
N LYS A 226 -4.72 -5.36 -16.76
CA LYS A 226 -3.70 -4.44 -16.22
C LYS A 226 -3.29 -3.41 -17.25
N LEU A 227 -3.46 -2.14 -16.87
CA LEU A 227 -3.14 -1.01 -17.71
C LEU A 227 -2.51 0.11 -16.87
N VAL A 228 -1.83 1.04 -17.54
CA VAL A 228 -1.24 2.21 -16.86
C VAL A 228 -2.35 3.12 -16.34
N TYR A 229 -2.34 3.37 -15.03
CA TYR A 229 -3.35 4.13 -14.30
C TYR A 229 -2.80 5.49 -13.78
N PRO A 230 -3.53 6.60 -13.95
CA PRO A 230 -4.79 6.68 -14.66
C PRO A 230 -4.61 6.61 -16.16
N HIS A 231 -5.55 5.96 -16.82
CA HIS A 231 -5.67 6.02 -18.26
C HIS A 231 -5.82 7.43 -18.80
N ARG A 232 -5.37 7.64 -20.04
CA ARG A 232 -5.53 8.93 -20.73
C ARG A 232 -7.00 9.35 -20.87
N TRP A 233 -7.95 8.43 -20.98
CA TRP A 233 -9.38 8.78 -20.99
C TRP A 233 -9.94 9.14 -19.61
N LEU A 234 -9.31 8.67 -18.51
CA LEU A 234 -9.68 9.07 -17.15
C LEU A 234 -9.08 10.43 -16.77
N CYS A 235 -7.88 10.73 -17.27
CA CYS A 235 -7.23 12.01 -17.05
C CYS A 235 -6.35 12.37 -18.25
N SER A 236 -6.90 13.05 -19.25
CA SER A 236 -6.13 13.44 -20.44
C SER A 236 -4.99 14.42 -20.11
N ALA A 237 -5.22 15.31 -19.14
CA ALA A 237 -4.24 16.28 -18.65
C ALA A 237 -3.04 15.63 -17.95
N CYS A 238 -3.17 14.38 -17.47
CA CYS A 238 -2.09 13.65 -16.81
C CYS A 238 -1.03 13.14 -17.81
N TRP A 239 -1.27 13.27 -19.12
CA TRP A 239 -0.41 12.72 -20.17
C TRP A 239 0.08 13.81 -21.13
N ILE A 240 1.32 13.67 -21.59
CA ILE A 240 1.90 14.53 -22.63
C ILE A 240 2.52 13.67 -23.75
N ARG A 241 2.48 14.13 -25.00
CA ARG A 241 3.24 13.49 -26.08
C ARG A 241 4.69 13.91 -25.99
N SER A 242 5.58 12.96 -25.76
CA SER A 242 7.01 13.23 -25.65
C SER A 242 7.71 13.10 -27.00
N ARG A 243 8.34 14.18 -27.47
CA ARG A 243 9.18 14.15 -28.67
C ARG A 243 10.37 13.21 -28.52
N SER A 244 10.98 13.14 -27.33
CA SER A 244 12.13 12.27 -27.06
C SER A 244 11.78 10.79 -27.00
N LYS A 245 10.51 10.45 -26.75
CA LYS A 245 10.01 9.07 -26.80
C LYS A 245 9.17 8.80 -28.06
N HIS A 246 9.64 9.24 -29.22
CA HIS A 246 8.99 9.01 -30.52
C HIS A 246 7.51 9.41 -30.55
N TRP A 247 7.15 10.52 -29.91
CA TRP A 247 5.78 11.03 -29.79
C TRP A 247 4.79 10.13 -29.05
N ASN A 248 5.31 9.16 -28.28
CA ASN A 248 4.50 8.34 -27.38
C ASN A 248 3.96 9.18 -26.22
N TRP A 249 2.81 8.74 -25.70
CA TRP A 249 2.20 9.33 -24.51
C TRP A 249 2.99 8.94 -23.26
N VAL A 250 3.31 9.94 -22.45
CA VAL A 250 4.04 9.78 -21.19
C VAL A 250 3.18 10.34 -20.06
N LEU A 251 2.85 9.49 -19.09
CA LEU A 251 2.16 9.86 -17.87
C LEU A 251 3.10 10.72 -17.01
N GLY A 252 2.66 11.91 -16.60
CA GLY A 252 3.46 12.83 -15.80
C GLY A 252 4.80 13.24 -16.45
N GLY A 253 4.86 13.27 -17.78
CA GLY A 253 6.09 13.46 -18.54
C GLY A 253 6.68 14.88 -18.50
N ASP A 254 5.92 15.87 -18.01
CA ASP A 254 6.37 17.24 -17.77
C ASP A 254 5.74 17.80 -16.49
N GLN A 255 6.12 19.02 -16.10
CA GLN A 255 5.64 19.63 -14.86
C GLN A 255 4.10 19.76 -14.83
N ARG A 256 3.48 20.13 -15.96
CA ARG A 256 2.03 20.34 -16.03
C ARG A 256 1.27 19.02 -15.88
N SER A 257 1.67 18.00 -16.63
CA SER A 257 1.05 16.67 -16.57
C SER A 257 1.33 15.98 -15.24
N ARG A 258 2.49 16.21 -14.62
CA ARG A 258 2.82 15.72 -13.26
C ARG A 258 1.94 16.37 -12.19
N SER A 259 1.71 17.67 -12.25
CA SER A 259 0.77 18.35 -11.33
C SER A 259 -0.68 17.89 -11.56
N ALA A 260 -1.10 17.69 -12.81
CA ALA A 260 -2.42 17.13 -13.11
C ALA A 260 -2.58 15.70 -12.56
N LEU A 261 -1.52 14.88 -12.65
CA LEU A 261 -1.49 13.54 -12.08
C LEU A 261 -1.60 13.56 -10.56
N LEU A 262 -0.82 14.40 -9.87
CA LEU A 262 -0.92 14.56 -8.42
C LEU A 262 -2.36 14.92 -8.01
N ASN A 263 -2.94 15.94 -8.64
CA ASN A 263 -4.30 16.38 -8.34
C ASN A 263 -5.34 15.28 -8.59
N PHE A 264 -5.16 14.48 -9.66
CA PHE A 264 -6.02 13.35 -9.94
C PHE A 264 -5.94 12.28 -8.83
N LEU A 265 -4.73 11.93 -8.40
CA LEU A 265 -4.50 10.91 -7.37
C LEU A 265 -5.02 11.37 -6.01
N VAL A 266 -4.69 12.60 -5.58
CA VAL A 266 -5.20 13.20 -4.35
C VAL A 266 -6.71 13.21 -4.34
N LYS A 267 -7.35 13.68 -5.42
CA LYS A 267 -8.81 13.65 -5.55
C LYS A 267 -9.39 12.23 -5.51
N ARG A 268 -8.67 11.24 -6.03
CA ARG A 268 -9.14 9.85 -6.09
C ARG A 268 -9.11 9.17 -4.71
N TYR A 269 -8.06 9.43 -3.93
CA TYR A 269 -7.75 8.67 -2.71
C TYR A 269 -7.98 9.45 -1.40
N SER A 270 -8.25 10.75 -1.44
CA SER A 270 -8.63 11.54 -0.25
C SER A 270 -9.86 10.94 0.46
N SER A 271 -9.77 10.84 1.80
CA SER A 271 -10.78 10.23 2.67
C SER A 271 -12.12 10.95 2.65
N SER A 272 -12.10 12.27 2.45
CA SER A 272 -13.28 13.13 2.25
C SER A 272 -14.21 12.67 1.12
N ARG A 273 -13.71 11.80 0.21
CA ARG A 273 -14.45 11.29 -0.94
C ARG A 273 -14.77 9.80 -0.86
N TRP A 274 -14.45 9.13 0.24
CA TRP A 274 -14.74 7.70 0.38
C TRP A 274 -16.23 7.45 0.56
N MET A 275 -16.71 6.36 -0.04
CA MET A 275 -18.02 5.81 0.26
C MET A 275 -17.92 4.95 1.53
N SER A 276 -18.89 5.11 2.44
CA SER A 276 -18.90 4.44 3.74
C SER A 276 -20.22 3.74 4.06
N ASP A 277 -21.07 3.50 3.05
CA ASP A 277 -22.43 2.98 3.25
C ASP A 277 -22.44 1.55 3.84
N ASN A 278 -21.41 0.77 3.54
CA ASN A 278 -21.30 -0.64 3.92
C ASN A 278 -20.33 -0.89 5.09
N ILE A 279 -19.94 0.15 5.83
CA ILE A 279 -19.03 0.02 6.96
C ILE A 279 -19.58 0.70 8.22
N SER A 280 -19.36 0.08 9.38
CA SER A 280 -19.76 0.66 10.67
C SER A 280 -18.98 1.94 10.96
N LYS A 281 -19.66 2.90 11.59
CA LYS A 281 -19.06 4.16 12.10
C LYS A 281 -17.95 3.94 13.11
N SER A 282 -17.88 2.75 13.73
CA SER A 282 -16.77 2.36 14.60
C SER A 282 -15.45 2.07 13.86
N PHE A 283 -15.47 2.00 12.53
CA PHE A 283 -14.28 1.88 11.70
C PHE A 283 -13.95 3.21 11.05
N PHE A 284 -14.94 3.85 10.42
CA PHE A 284 -14.75 5.06 9.64
C PHE A 284 -15.95 5.99 9.72
N VAL A 285 -15.70 7.28 9.86
CA VAL A 285 -16.71 8.34 9.79
C VAL A 285 -16.30 9.28 8.67
N SER A 286 -17.16 9.45 7.68
CA SER A 286 -16.94 10.41 6.61
C SER A 286 -17.07 11.82 7.16
N GLU A 287 -16.05 12.64 6.92
CA GLU A 287 -16.11 14.10 7.05
C GLU A 287 -16.96 14.64 5.89
N LYS A 288 -18.29 14.68 6.06
CA LYS A 288 -19.19 15.37 5.13
C LYS A 288 -19.36 16.83 5.52
#